data_AF-K9W693-F1
#
_entry.id   AF-K9W693-F1
#
_cell.length_a   1.000
_cell.length_b   1.000
_cell.length_c   1.000
_cell.angle_alpha   90.00
_cell.angle_beta   90.00
_cell.angle_gamma   90.00
#
_symmetry.space_group_name_H-M   'P 1'
#
loop_
_entity.id
_entity.type
_entity.pdbx_description
1 polymer ?
#
loop_
_entity_poly.entity_id
_entity_poly.type
_entity_poly.pdbx_seq_one_letter_code
_entity_poly.pdbx_strand_id
1 'polypeptide(L)' 'MNRERLSLRISASRLQKLRRVAQSREKTMTQMIEDWIDKLKEESRPESAGL' A
#
# COMPACT_ATOMS: atom_id res chain seq x y z
N MET A 1 -3.42 -14.89 -10.50
CA MET A 1 -2.91 -14.00 -9.44
C MET A 1 -3.85 -14.13 -8.26
N ASN A 2 -3.37 -14.67 -7.13
CA ASN A 2 -4.14 -14.70 -5.90
C ASN A 2 -4.17 -13.28 -5.33
N ARG A 3 -5.36 -12.78 -5.00
CA ARG A 3 -5.55 -11.45 -4.42
C ARG A 3 -6.01 -11.63 -2.98
N GLU A 4 -5.29 -11.04 -2.05
CA GLU A 4 -5.72 -10.96 -0.66
C GLU A 4 -6.41 -9.62 -0.39
N ARG A 5 -7.31 -9.60 0.59
CA ARG A 5 -8.03 -8.40 1.00
C ARG A 5 -7.31 -7.73 2.17
N LEU A 6 -6.81 -6.51 1.94
CA LEU A 6 -6.32 -5.65 3.02
C LEU A 6 -7.49 -4.89 3.66
N SER A 7 -7.71 -5.09 4.97
CA SER A 7 -8.71 -4.37 5.76
C SER A 7 -8.03 -3.51 6.81
N LEU A 8 -8.25 -2.18 6.77
CA LEU A 8 -7.61 -1.23 7.66
C LEU A 8 -8.66 -0.36 8.37
N ARG A 9 -8.46 -0.11 9.67
CA ARG A 9 -9.21 0.90 10.42
C ARG A 9 -8.56 2.26 10.21
N ILE A 10 -9.29 3.18 9.58
CA ILE A 10 -8.83 4.57 9.38
C ILE A 10 -9.97 5.55 9.65
N SER A 11 -9.63 6.76 10.09
CA SER A 11 -10.60 7.84 10.23
C SER A 11 -11.21 8.23 8.88
N ALA A 12 -12.49 8.60 8.85
CA ALA A 12 -13.20 9.01 7.63
C ALA A 12 -12.50 10.17 6.88
N SER A 13 -11.92 11.13 7.60
CA SER A 13 -11.17 12.25 7.00
C SER A 13 -9.95 11.79 6.19
N ARG A 14 -9.20 10.82 6.71
CA ARG A 14 -8.07 10.18 6.01
C ARG A 14 -8.54 9.38 4.79
N LEU A 15 -9.65 8.65 4.90
CA LEU A 15 -10.23 7.93 3.76
C LEU A 15 -10.64 8.88 2.64
N GLN A 16 -11.27 10.01 2.97
CA GLN A 16 -11.64 11.03 1.99
C GLN A 16 -10.41 11.69 1.34
N LYS A 17 -9.33 11.91 2.11
CA LYS A 17 -8.06 12.37 1.55
C LYS A 17 -7.50 11.37 0.54
N LEU A 18 -7.49 10.06 0.87
CA LEU A 18 -7.04 9.01 -0.05
C LEU A 18 -7.84 9.00 -1.36
N ARG A 19 -9.17 9.08 -1.28
CA ARG A 19 -10.04 9.15 -2.47
C ARG A 19 -9.71 10.33 -3.38
N ARG A 20 -9.56 11.53 -2.81
CA ARG A 20 -9.22 12.73 -3.58
C ARG A 20 -7.85 12.65 -4.25
N VAL A 21 -6.85 12.11 -3.56
CA VAL A 21 -5.50 11.95 -4.13
C VAL A 21 -5.49 10.90 -5.24
N ALA A 22 -6.23 9.80 -5.08
CA ALA A 22 -6.38 8.80 -6.12
C ALA A 22 -7.04 9.39 -7.38
N GLN A 23 -8.13 10.16 -7.18
CA GLN A 23 -8.82 10.86 -8.26
C GLN A 23 -7.91 11.87 -8.99
N SER A 24 -7.14 12.69 -8.26
CA SER A 24 -6.24 13.67 -8.88
C SER A 24 -5.07 13.04 -9.65
N ARG A 25 -4.81 11.74 -9.45
CA ARG A 25 -3.76 10.98 -10.12
C ARG A 25 -4.31 10.03 -11.18
N GLU A 26 -5.63 10.06 -11.44
CA GLU A 26 -6.32 9.17 -12.37
C GLU A 26 -6.07 7.67 -12.09
N LYS A 27 -5.97 7.32 -10.79
CA LYS A 27 -5.71 5.94 -10.33
C LYS A 27 -6.78 5.47 -9.36
N THR A 28 -6.95 4.15 -9.28
CA THR A 28 -7.72 3.56 -8.18
C THR A 28 -6.94 3.69 -6.86
N MET A 29 -7.65 3.70 -5.71
CA MET A 29 -6.96 3.69 -4.41
C MET A 29 -6.05 2.46 -4.25
N THR A 30 -6.47 1.31 -4.80
CA THR A 30 -5.68 0.07 -4.79
C THR A 30 -4.36 0.27 -5.53
N GLN A 31 -4.40 0.68 -6.79
CA GLN A 31 -3.18 0.94 -7.58
C GLN A 31 -2.27 1.97 -6.92
N MET A 32 -2.84 3.03 -6.35
CA MET A 32 -2.06 4.04 -5.66
C MET A 32 -1.35 3.49 -4.41
N ILE A 33 -2.00 2.57 -3.68
CA ILE A 33 -1.41 1.91 -2.52
C ILE A 33 -0.34 0.91 -2.96
N GLU A 34 -0.59 0.12 -4.01
CA GLU A 34 0.39 -0.79 -4.63
C GLU A 34 1.64 -0.01 -5.07
N ASP A 35 1.48 1.09 -5.81
CA ASP A 35 2.58 1.98 -6.22
C ASP A 35 3.39 2.54 -5.05
N TRP A 36 2.78 2.72 -3.88
CA TRP A 36 3.46 3.18 -2.68
C TRP A 36 4.19 2.04 -1.98
N ILE A 37 3.59 0.85 -1.93
CA ILE A 37 4.22 -0.36 -1.39
C ILE A 37 5.47 -0.71 -2.21
N ASP A 38 5.38 -0.66 -3.53
CA ASP A 38 6.50 -0.97 -4.44
C ASP A 38 7.71 -0.02 -4.26
N LYS A 39 7.50 1.15 -3.65
CA LYS A 39 8.56 2.13 -3.34
C LYS A 39 9.18 1.93 -1.97
N LEU A 40 8.61 1.08 -1.13
CA LEU A 40 9.17 0.76 0.17
C LEU A 40 10.46 -0.02 -0.06
N LYS A 41 11.57 0.47 0.50
CA LYS A 41 12.79 -0.33 0.58
C LYS A 41 12.57 -1.36 1.68
N GLU A 42 12.44 -2.61 1.33
CA GLU A 42 12.53 -3.69 2.31
C GLU A 42 13.97 -3.72 2.80
N GLU A 43 14.19 -3.61 4.12
CA GLU A 43 15.44 -4.10 4.66
C GLU A 43 15.43 -5.59 4.35
N SER A 44 16.27 -5.99 3.39
CA SER A 44 16.61 -7.39 3.19
C SER A 44 17.24 -7.85 4.50
N ARG A 45 16.42 -8.36 5.42
CA ARG A 45 16.93 -9.10 6.57
C ARG A 45 17.74 -10.21 5.93
N PRO A 46 19.07 -10.25 6.10
CA PRO A 46 19.81 -11.41 5.63
C PRO A 46 19.13 -12.60 6.29
N GLU A 47 18.61 -13.53 5.48
CA GLU A 47 18.14 -14.81 5.99
C GLU A 47 19.23 -15.27 6.93
N SER A 48 18.87 -15.35 8.22
CA SER A 48 19.76 -15.71 9.29
C SER A 48 20.62 -16.85 8.79
N ALA A 49 21.94 -16.58 8.70
CA ALA A 49 22.95 -17.55 8.36
C ALA A 49 22.61 -18.84 9.10
N GLY A 50 22.18 -19.85 8.33
CA GLY A 50 21.94 -21.18 8.87
C GLY A 50 23.26 -21.67 9.45
N LEU A 51 23.32 -21.67 10.79
CA LEU A 51 24.27 -22.47 11.56
C LEU A 51 23.90 -23.94 11.43
#